data_AF-A0A5B2YZJ2-F1
#
_entry.id   AF-A0A5B2YZJ2-F1
#
_cell.length_a   1.000
_cell.length_b   1.000
_cell.length_c   1.000
_cell.angle_alpha   90.00
_cell.angle_beta   90.00
_cell.angle_gamma   90.00
#
_symmetry.space_group_name_H-M   'P 1'
#
loop_
_entity.id
_entity.type
_entity.pdbx_description
1 polymer ?
#
loop_
_entity_poly.entity_id
_entity_poly.type
_entity_poly.pdbx_seq_one_letter_code
_entity_poly.pdbx_strand_id
1 'polypeptide(L)'
;MIDTYLKQLLQNASTDRRSSWAIVRNGAVAEFSVIPGELTQRVFDHDTKTLIAITERGILEVKMSDSLIAVVTENASYKCSPWSQNIYLCVPKKESELPVRNTLTQIGEYKKNNISGIIWDLGIGYRDFQAKIIVNNDDLQYHLKQKEGQSIIDDPKFLEVIVEYSPYRLFDSKFASILVKQKIAPNKDEVDGPHTHLLPDIILGKIIFPNPINEELSSQIQVDPIGGAIDGNGNYKEWLGFEKDDFQQLLKKYGDKIGFEEKITFKNMLTDLLRKDDIASIVNMYDKLSKQDIIRIILAQIVCDNGYESMYRKRGLEVLEKLNAINFPILKSWAMKFAPEIIK
;
A
#
# COMPACT_ATOMS: atom_id res chain seq x y z
N MET A 1 13.68 -15.12 2.44
CA MET A 1 13.57 -15.62 1.05
C MET A 1 12.13 -16.03 0.78
N ILE A 2 11.65 -15.88 -0.45
CA ILE A 2 10.28 -16.25 -0.84
C ILE A 2 10.22 -17.76 -1.15
N ASP A 3 9.57 -18.53 -0.29
CA ASP A 3 9.36 -19.98 -0.50
C ASP A 3 8.18 -20.27 -1.45
N THR A 4 7.93 -21.56 -1.74
CA THR A 4 6.85 -22.00 -2.64
C THR A 4 5.47 -21.56 -2.16
N TYR A 5 5.22 -21.58 -0.85
CA TYR A 5 3.93 -21.18 -0.29
C TYR A 5 3.68 -19.69 -0.50
N LEU A 6 4.68 -18.86 -0.19
CA LEU A 6 4.58 -17.41 -0.39
C LEU A 6 4.47 -17.05 -1.87
N LYS A 7 5.20 -17.74 -2.76
CA LYS A 7 5.04 -17.59 -4.22
C LYS A 7 3.59 -17.86 -4.66
N GLN A 8 2.99 -18.96 -4.19
CA GLN A 8 1.61 -19.31 -4.54
C GLN A 8 0.60 -18.27 -4.00
N LEU A 9 0.80 -17.79 -2.78
CA LEU A 9 -0.03 -16.73 -2.19
C LEU A 9 0.02 -15.46 -3.04
N LEU A 10 1.22 -15.00 -3.42
CA LEU A 10 1.43 -13.82 -4.26
C LEU A 10 0.78 -14.00 -5.64
N GLN A 11 0.91 -15.18 -6.26
CA GLN A 11 0.22 -15.46 -7.52
C GLN A 11 -1.30 -15.38 -7.38
N ASN A 12 -1.88 -15.87 -6.30
CA ASN A 12 -3.32 -15.80 -6.05
C ASN A 12 -3.77 -14.35 -5.79
N ALA A 13 -3.02 -13.60 -4.99
CA ALA A 13 -3.28 -12.19 -4.69
C ALA A 13 -3.24 -11.28 -5.92
N SER A 14 -2.53 -11.65 -7.00
CA SER A 14 -2.51 -10.87 -8.24
C SER A 14 -3.86 -10.83 -8.99
N THR A 15 -4.79 -11.70 -8.62
CA THR A 15 -6.13 -11.82 -9.23
C THR A 15 -7.27 -11.72 -8.23
N ASP A 16 -6.96 -11.65 -6.93
CA ASP A 16 -7.97 -11.57 -5.88
C ASP A 16 -8.38 -10.12 -5.67
N ARG A 17 -9.68 -9.84 -5.80
CA ARG A 17 -10.27 -8.50 -5.59
C ARG A 17 -10.09 -7.95 -4.18
N ARG A 18 -9.80 -8.83 -3.22
CA ARG A 18 -9.53 -8.44 -1.82
C ARG A 18 -8.13 -7.88 -1.66
N SER A 19 -7.23 -8.22 -2.57
CA SER A 19 -5.83 -7.83 -2.50
C SER A 19 -5.58 -6.50 -3.19
N SER A 20 -4.60 -5.75 -2.67
CA SER A 20 -4.01 -4.60 -3.35
C SER A 20 -2.50 -4.78 -3.49
N TRP A 21 -1.98 -4.23 -4.58
CA TRP A 21 -0.55 -4.14 -4.85
C TRP A 21 -0.20 -2.68 -5.01
N ALA A 22 0.95 -2.25 -4.51
CA ALA A 22 1.39 -0.89 -4.74
C ALA A 22 2.91 -0.77 -4.84
N ILE A 23 3.37 0.15 -5.68
CA ILE A 23 4.74 0.63 -5.66
C ILE A 23 4.70 2.03 -5.07
N VAL A 24 5.27 2.17 -3.87
CA VAL A 24 5.16 3.39 -3.06
C VAL A 24 6.54 4.01 -2.85
N ARG A 25 6.67 5.28 -3.18
CA ARG A 25 7.70 6.19 -2.68
C ARG A 25 7.05 7.45 -2.13
N ASN A 26 7.79 8.22 -1.35
CA ASN A 26 7.26 9.41 -0.68
C ASN A 26 6.59 10.36 -1.69
N GLY A 27 5.26 10.33 -1.73
CA GLY A 27 4.47 11.17 -2.62
C GLY A 27 4.33 10.68 -4.06
N ALA A 28 4.80 9.48 -4.39
CA ALA A 28 4.55 8.86 -5.70
C ALA A 28 4.11 7.41 -5.50
N VAL A 29 2.89 7.11 -5.93
CA VAL A 29 2.26 5.80 -5.72
C VAL A 29 1.62 5.32 -7.02
N ALA A 30 1.83 4.05 -7.34
CA ALA A 30 0.95 3.32 -8.24
C ALA A 30 0.34 2.16 -7.49
N GLU A 31 -0.97 2.01 -7.62
CA GLU A 31 -1.75 0.93 -7.01
C GLU A 31 -2.37 0.07 -8.11
N PHE A 32 -2.52 -1.21 -7.81
CA PHE A 32 -3.18 -2.18 -8.66
C PHE A 32 -4.07 -3.07 -7.78
N SER A 33 -5.34 -3.08 -8.11
CA SER A 33 -6.37 -3.92 -7.50
C SER A 33 -7.34 -4.38 -8.60
N VAL A 34 -8.05 -5.47 -8.34
CA VAL A 34 -9.06 -6.01 -9.26
C VAL A 34 -10.43 -5.53 -8.83
N ILE A 35 -11.20 -4.98 -9.77
CA ILE A 35 -12.58 -4.55 -9.53
C ILE A 35 -13.55 -5.74 -9.67
N PRO A 36 -14.62 -5.84 -8.86
CA PRO A 36 -15.65 -6.86 -9.07
C PRO A 36 -16.21 -6.87 -10.49
N GLY A 37 -16.21 -8.04 -11.14
CA GLY A 37 -16.74 -8.24 -12.48
C GLY A 37 -15.78 -7.89 -13.63
N GLU A 38 -14.61 -7.33 -13.34
CA GLU A 38 -13.57 -7.10 -14.36
C GLU A 38 -12.90 -8.43 -14.74
N LEU A 39 -12.67 -8.63 -16.05
CA LEU A 39 -11.90 -9.76 -16.53
C LEU A 39 -10.42 -9.55 -16.17
N THR A 40 -9.89 -10.47 -15.36
CA THR A 40 -8.47 -10.47 -14.98
C THR A 40 -7.79 -11.70 -15.53
N GLN A 41 -6.70 -11.48 -16.27
CA GLN A 41 -5.82 -12.54 -16.75
C GLN A 41 -4.56 -12.58 -15.88
N ARG A 42 -4.12 -13.79 -15.53
CA ARG A 42 -2.84 -14.02 -14.87
C ARG A 42 -1.97 -14.93 -15.71
N VAL A 43 -0.73 -14.50 -15.93
CA VAL A 43 0.30 -15.26 -16.62
C VAL A 43 1.52 -15.34 -15.71
N PHE A 44 2.15 -16.51 -15.64
CA PHE A 44 3.47 -16.64 -15.06
C PHE A 44 4.44 -17.01 -16.18
N ASP A 45 5.30 -16.06 -16.55
CA ASP A 45 6.37 -16.31 -17.50
C ASP A 45 7.50 -17.05 -16.77
N HIS A 46 7.65 -18.33 -17.09
CA HIS A 46 8.64 -19.22 -16.48
C HIS A 46 10.08 -18.88 -16.88
N ASP A 47 10.30 -18.32 -18.07
CA ASP A 47 11.64 -18.00 -18.58
C ASP A 47 12.18 -16.77 -17.86
N THR A 48 11.34 -15.75 -17.70
CA THR A 48 11.73 -14.51 -17.02
C THR A 48 11.45 -14.54 -15.50
N LYS A 49 10.78 -15.60 -15.01
CA LYS A 49 10.24 -15.72 -13.65
C LYS A 49 9.34 -14.54 -13.29
N THR A 50 8.49 -14.09 -14.21
CA THR A 50 7.66 -12.90 -14.03
C THR A 50 6.19 -13.27 -13.83
N LEU A 51 5.62 -12.83 -12.71
CA LEU A 51 4.17 -12.82 -12.50
C LEU A 51 3.58 -11.60 -13.18
N ILE A 52 2.60 -11.82 -14.06
CA ILE A 52 1.90 -10.78 -14.81
C ILE A 52 0.41 -10.91 -14.52
N ALA A 53 -0.22 -9.82 -14.09
CA ALA A 53 -1.67 -9.71 -14.02
C ALA A 53 -2.15 -8.56 -14.89
N ILE A 54 -3.16 -8.82 -15.72
CA ILE A 54 -3.70 -7.88 -16.71
C ILE A 54 -5.19 -7.73 -16.46
N THR A 55 -5.62 -6.48 -16.31
CA THR A 55 -7.04 -6.10 -16.35
C THR A 55 -7.30 -5.16 -17.52
N GLU A 56 -8.53 -4.70 -17.72
CA GLU A 56 -8.83 -3.65 -18.69
C GLU A 56 -8.18 -2.33 -18.29
N ARG A 57 -8.06 -2.07 -16.98
CA ARG A 57 -7.60 -0.81 -16.39
C ARG A 57 -6.12 -0.75 -16.06
N GLY A 58 -5.41 -1.87 -15.99
CA GLY A 58 -3.97 -1.86 -15.72
C GLY A 58 -3.24 -3.18 -15.96
N ILE A 59 -1.93 -3.16 -15.72
CA ILE A 59 -1.03 -4.31 -15.78
C ILE A 59 -0.10 -4.24 -14.57
N LEU A 60 -0.01 -5.34 -13.84
CA LEU A 60 0.97 -5.58 -12.79
C LEU A 60 2.00 -6.58 -13.31
N GLU A 61 3.29 -6.28 -13.16
CA GLU A 61 4.36 -7.25 -13.41
C GLU A 61 5.30 -7.30 -12.20
N VAL A 62 5.63 -8.52 -11.74
CA VAL A 62 6.52 -8.76 -10.61
C VAL A 62 7.52 -9.86 -10.97
N LYS A 63 8.81 -9.52 -11.01
CA LYS A 63 9.89 -10.47 -11.23
C LYS A 63 10.21 -11.21 -9.94
N MET A 64 9.85 -12.48 -9.87
CA MET A 64 10.05 -13.37 -8.72
C MET A 64 11.50 -13.87 -8.64
N SER A 65 12.42 -12.96 -8.32
CA SER A 65 13.85 -13.23 -8.14
C SER A 65 14.15 -13.88 -6.80
N ASP A 66 15.17 -14.74 -6.76
CA ASP A 66 15.62 -15.39 -5.53
C ASP A 66 16.33 -14.41 -4.56
N SER A 67 16.70 -13.21 -5.05
CA SER A 67 17.23 -12.09 -4.26
C SER A 67 16.16 -11.32 -3.47
N LEU A 68 14.86 -11.60 -3.69
CA LEU A 68 13.79 -10.92 -2.97
C LEU A 68 13.69 -11.39 -1.52
N ILE A 69 13.60 -10.42 -0.62
CA ILE A 69 13.36 -10.59 0.81
C ILE A 69 11.93 -10.15 1.09
N ALA A 70 11.08 -11.08 1.53
CA ALA A 70 9.75 -10.74 2.01
C ALA A 70 9.83 -10.21 3.45
N VAL A 71 9.24 -9.03 3.68
CA VAL A 71 9.03 -8.46 5.01
C VAL A 71 7.52 -8.44 5.26
N VAL A 72 7.05 -9.29 6.18
CA VAL A 72 5.63 -9.38 6.53
C VAL A 72 5.38 -8.59 7.80
N THR A 73 4.49 -7.61 7.75
CA THR A 73 4.29 -6.68 8.86
C THR A 73 2.89 -6.07 8.87
N GLU A 74 2.52 -5.51 10.02
CA GLU A 74 1.32 -4.72 10.22
C GLU A 74 1.69 -3.31 10.64
N ASN A 75 0.84 -2.33 10.32
CA ASN A 75 1.10 -0.94 10.64
C ASN A 75 -0.19 -0.15 10.92
N ALA A 76 -0.20 0.69 11.96
CA ALA A 76 -1.31 1.58 12.34
C ALA A 76 -0.94 3.08 12.28
N SER A 77 0.09 3.42 11.52
CA SER A 77 0.54 4.79 11.26
C SER A 77 -0.17 5.45 10.06
N TYR A 78 -0.95 4.69 9.28
CA TYR A 78 -1.68 5.23 8.14
C TYR A 78 -3.08 5.74 8.52
N LYS A 79 -3.43 6.93 8.02
CA LYS A 79 -4.74 7.59 8.25
C LYS A 79 -5.89 7.05 7.41
N CYS A 80 -5.65 6.04 6.56
CA CYS A 80 -6.65 5.49 5.65
C CYS A 80 -7.19 4.12 6.09
N SER A 81 -6.61 3.48 7.12
CA SER A 81 -7.04 2.16 7.58
C SER A 81 -7.05 2.05 9.11
N PRO A 82 -7.93 1.21 9.71
CA PRO A 82 -7.79 0.83 11.10
C PRO A 82 -6.39 0.25 11.40
N TRP A 83 -5.88 -0.61 10.53
CA TRP A 83 -4.48 -1.03 10.42
C TRP A 83 -4.25 -1.61 9.03
N SER A 84 -3.00 -1.68 8.60
CA SER A 84 -2.61 -2.29 7.33
C SER A 84 -1.89 -3.62 7.55
N GLN A 85 -2.00 -4.52 6.59
CA GLN A 85 -1.42 -5.85 6.60
C GLN A 85 -0.66 -6.03 5.29
N ASN A 86 0.66 -5.95 5.33
CA ASN A 86 1.46 -5.85 4.12
C ASN A 86 2.59 -6.88 4.09
N ILE A 87 2.81 -7.43 2.90
CA ILE A 87 4.05 -8.09 2.52
C ILE A 87 4.81 -7.10 1.63
N TYR A 88 5.99 -6.67 2.07
CA TYR A 88 6.92 -5.91 1.25
C TYR A 88 7.91 -6.87 0.60
N LEU A 89 8.03 -6.82 -0.72
CA LEU A 89 9.06 -7.54 -1.46
C LEU A 89 10.25 -6.60 -1.63
N CYS A 90 11.32 -6.86 -0.90
CA CYS A 90 12.47 -5.97 -0.76
C CYS A 90 13.73 -6.57 -1.37
N VAL A 91 14.71 -5.70 -1.64
CA VAL A 91 16.11 -6.07 -1.90
C VAL A 91 17.04 -5.13 -1.11
N PRO A 92 18.32 -5.47 -0.92
CA PRO A 92 19.29 -4.51 -0.41
C PRO A 92 19.30 -3.22 -1.23
N LYS A 93 19.40 -2.06 -0.59
CA LYS A 93 19.24 -0.75 -1.26
C LYS A 93 20.17 -0.56 -2.47
N LYS A 94 21.43 -1.01 -2.37
CA LYS A 94 22.39 -0.96 -3.49
C LYS A 94 21.96 -1.78 -4.70
N GLU A 95 21.20 -2.86 -4.47
CA GLU A 95 20.68 -3.70 -5.54
C GLU A 95 19.41 -3.13 -6.16
N SER A 96 18.76 -2.12 -5.56
CA SER A 96 17.52 -1.53 -6.06
C SER A 96 17.72 -0.41 -7.09
N GLU A 97 18.97 -0.03 -7.38
CA GLU A 97 19.27 1.15 -8.18
C GLU A 97 18.75 1.08 -9.64
N LEU A 98 18.19 2.20 -10.08
CA LEU A 98 17.71 2.49 -11.42
C LEU A 98 18.35 3.79 -11.94
N PRO A 99 18.34 4.04 -13.27
CA PRO A 99 18.74 5.34 -13.82
C PRO A 99 17.91 6.48 -13.20
N VAL A 100 18.60 7.52 -12.72
CA VAL A 100 17.97 8.67 -12.04
C VAL A 100 17.82 9.83 -13.02
N ARG A 101 16.65 10.45 -13.01
CA ARG A 101 16.38 11.71 -13.70
C ARG A 101 15.67 12.64 -12.74
N ASN A 102 16.09 13.91 -12.74
CA ASN A 102 15.55 14.96 -11.86
C ASN A 102 14.70 15.98 -12.64
N THR A 103 14.47 15.71 -13.93
CA THR A 103 13.75 16.57 -14.85
C THR A 103 12.96 15.73 -15.83
N LEU A 104 11.89 16.29 -16.37
CA LEU A 104 11.10 15.65 -17.41
C LEU A 104 12.01 15.29 -18.59
N THR A 105 12.02 14.01 -18.96
CA THR A 105 12.97 13.50 -19.96
C THR A 105 12.29 12.51 -20.90
N GLN A 106 12.46 12.69 -22.22
CA GLN A 106 12.03 11.70 -23.19
C GLN A 106 12.94 10.46 -23.12
N ILE A 107 12.36 9.27 -22.97
CA ILE A 107 13.13 8.02 -22.85
C ILE A 107 13.25 7.31 -24.20
N GLY A 108 12.20 7.38 -25.02
CA GLY A 108 12.15 6.72 -26.33
C GLY A 108 10.77 6.17 -26.64
N GLU A 109 10.71 5.18 -27.52
CA GLU A 109 9.47 4.50 -27.88
C GLU A 109 9.13 3.40 -26.87
N TYR A 110 7.85 3.26 -26.55
CA TYR A 110 7.29 2.13 -25.81
C TYR A 110 6.46 1.28 -26.76
N LYS A 111 6.63 -0.05 -26.71
CA LYS A 111 5.80 -1.01 -27.43
C LYS A 111 5.72 -2.34 -26.67
N LYS A 112 4.64 -2.55 -25.92
CA LYS A 112 4.38 -3.77 -25.15
C LYS A 112 2.89 -3.89 -24.86
N ASN A 113 2.34 -5.11 -24.74
CA ASN A 113 0.96 -5.36 -24.30
C ASN A 113 -0.10 -4.55 -25.08
N ASN A 114 0.05 -4.45 -26.41
CA ASN A 114 -0.78 -3.64 -27.32
C ASN A 114 -0.83 -2.14 -26.99
N ILE A 115 0.14 -1.65 -26.24
CA ILE A 115 0.32 -0.24 -25.89
C ILE A 115 1.55 0.27 -26.63
N SER A 116 1.40 1.41 -27.29
CA SER A 116 2.49 2.10 -27.98
C SER A 116 2.41 3.60 -27.80
N GLY A 117 3.58 4.25 -27.77
CA GLY A 117 3.70 5.71 -27.66
C GLY A 117 5.14 6.11 -27.34
N ILE A 118 5.39 7.40 -27.10
CA ILE A 118 6.66 7.86 -26.55
C ILE A 118 6.57 7.81 -25.03
N ILE A 119 7.57 7.21 -24.40
CA ILE A 119 7.69 7.15 -22.95
C ILE A 119 8.52 8.32 -22.43
N TRP A 120 7.99 8.96 -21.38
CA TRP A 120 8.60 10.08 -20.68
C TRP A 120 8.78 9.73 -19.21
N ASP A 121 9.93 10.06 -18.64
CA ASP A 121 10.19 10.00 -17.21
C ASP A 121 9.85 11.35 -16.60
N LEU A 122 9.02 11.34 -15.56
CA LEU A 122 8.55 12.54 -14.87
C LEU A 122 9.66 13.23 -14.06
N GLY A 123 10.82 12.60 -13.90
CA GLY A 123 12.01 13.25 -13.34
C GLY A 123 11.94 13.47 -11.83
N ILE A 124 11.32 12.57 -11.09
CA ILE A 124 11.09 12.71 -9.64
C ILE A 124 12.32 12.39 -8.76
N GLY A 125 13.45 11.97 -9.36
CA GLY A 125 14.74 11.89 -8.68
C GLY A 125 14.97 10.71 -7.73
N TYR A 126 14.06 9.72 -7.66
CA TYR A 126 14.30 8.52 -6.85
C TYR A 126 15.31 7.58 -7.50
N ARG A 127 16.14 6.95 -6.65
CA ARG A 127 17.19 6.01 -7.10
C ARG A 127 16.69 4.60 -7.35
N ASP A 128 15.54 4.24 -6.84
CA ASP A 128 14.99 2.89 -6.83
C ASP A 128 13.56 2.82 -7.38
N PHE A 129 13.13 3.91 -8.03
CA PHE A 129 11.79 4.09 -8.52
C PHE A 129 11.76 5.08 -9.69
N GLN A 130 10.94 4.80 -10.70
CA GLN A 130 10.69 5.69 -11.83
C GLN A 130 9.18 5.86 -12.03
N ALA A 131 8.71 7.11 -12.06
CA ALA A 131 7.37 7.43 -12.50
C ALA A 131 7.41 7.90 -13.95
N LYS A 132 6.77 7.14 -14.84
CA LYS A 132 6.79 7.39 -16.29
C LYS A 132 5.37 7.52 -16.83
N ILE A 133 5.25 8.22 -17.95
CA ILE A 133 4.02 8.29 -18.75
C ILE A 133 4.28 7.82 -20.18
N ILE A 134 3.30 7.17 -20.79
CA ILE A 134 3.34 6.74 -22.19
C ILE A 134 2.29 7.54 -22.94
N VAL A 135 2.75 8.26 -23.96
CA VAL A 135 1.96 9.28 -24.64
C VAL A 135 1.88 8.96 -26.13
N ASN A 136 0.65 8.87 -26.63
CA ASN A 136 0.33 8.69 -28.05
C ASN A 136 -0.49 9.86 -28.62
N ASN A 137 -0.76 10.89 -27.81
CA ASN A 137 -1.47 12.10 -28.21
C ASN A 137 -0.46 13.20 -28.59
N ASP A 138 -0.58 13.75 -29.79
CA ASP A 138 0.37 14.71 -30.35
C ASP A 138 0.38 16.06 -29.60
N ASP A 139 -0.75 16.51 -29.07
CA ASP A 139 -0.83 17.77 -28.31
C ASP A 139 -0.10 17.66 -26.97
N LEU A 140 -0.31 16.55 -26.24
CA LEU A 140 0.45 16.28 -25.02
C LEU A 140 1.95 16.12 -25.33
N GLN A 141 2.33 15.49 -26.45
CA GLN A 141 3.74 15.44 -26.88
C GLN A 141 4.33 16.83 -27.08
N TYR A 142 3.58 17.72 -27.72
CA TYR A 142 4.00 19.11 -27.91
C TYR A 142 4.23 19.80 -26.56
N HIS A 143 3.28 19.68 -25.63
CA HIS A 143 3.39 20.23 -24.29
C HIS A 143 4.59 19.68 -23.50
N LEU A 144 4.84 18.37 -23.57
CA LEU A 144 5.97 17.71 -22.89
C LEU A 144 7.32 18.18 -23.45
N LYS A 145 7.44 18.32 -24.78
CA LYS A 145 8.67 18.85 -25.40
C LYS A 145 8.99 20.27 -24.97
N GLN A 146 7.99 21.13 -24.76
CA GLN A 146 8.22 22.49 -24.24
C GLN A 146 8.72 22.52 -22.78
N LYS A 147 8.52 21.43 -22.04
CA LYS A 147 8.90 21.28 -20.63
C LYS A 147 10.08 20.31 -20.42
N GLU A 148 10.63 19.74 -21.49
CA GLU A 148 11.75 18.82 -21.40
C GLU A 148 12.95 19.50 -20.71
N GLY A 149 13.61 18.77 -19.81
CA GLY A 149 14.71 19.30 -19.01
C GLY A 149 14.27 20.17 -17.82
N GLN A 150 12.97 20.35 -17.57
CA GLN A 150 12.45 21.09 -16.41
C GLN A 150 11.92 20.13 -15.32
N SER A 151 11.96 20.56 -14.07
CA SER A 151 11.27 19.86 -12.97
C SER A 151 9.78 20.15 -13.04
N ILE A 152 8.97 19.12 -13.32
CA ILE A 152 7.51 19.27 -13.38
C ILE A 152 6.86 19.18 -11.99
N ILE A 153 7.59 18.67 -11.00
CA ILE A 153 7.12 18.61 -9.60
C ILE A 153 6.96 20.02 -9.02
N ASP A 154 7.74 20.97 -9.54
CA ASP A 154 7.67 22.39 -9.17
C ASP A 154 6.66 23.19 -10.00
N ASP A 155 5.94 22.56 -10.93
CA ASP A 155 4.95 23.20 -11.81
C ASP A 155 3.56 22.54 -11.71
N PRO A 156 2.76 22.89 -10.68
CA PRO A 156 1.43 22.31 -10.47
C PRO A 156 0.49 22.49 -11.67
N LYS A 157 0.60 23.60 -12.40
CA LYS A 157 -0.24 23.86 -13.58
C LYS A 157 0.07 22.89 -14.71
N PHE A 158 1.34 22.53 -14.88
CA PHE A 158 1.70 21.54 -15.88
C PHE A 158 1.25 20.12 -15.49
N LEU A 159 1.22 19.79 -14.21
CA LEU A 159 0.63 18.53 -13.74
C LEU A 159 -0.86 18.46 -14.07
N GLU A 160 -1.61 19.56 -13.96
CA GLU A 160 -3.03 19.62 -14.38
C GLU A 160 -3.21 19.31 -15.88
N VAL A 161 -2.30 19.80 -16.74
CA VAL A 161 -2.30 19.43 -18.16
C VAL A 161 -2.12 17.93 -18.34
N ILE A 162 -1.14 17.31 -17.65
CA ILE A 162 -0.95 15.84 -17.71
C ILE A 162 -2.22 15.10 -17.23
N VAL A 163 -2.88 15.60 -16.18
CA VAL A 163 -4.14 15.04 -15.67
C VAL A 163 -5.24 15.08 -16.72
N GLU A 164 -5.42 16.21 -17.40
CA GLU A 164 -6.43 16.42 -18.45
C GLU A 164 -6.30 15.39 -19.59
N TYR A 165 -5.08 15.18 -20.07
CA TYR A 165 -4.82 14.21 -21.14
C TYR A 165 -4.85 12.76 -20.65
N SER A 166 -4.67 12.51 -19.34
CA SER A 166 -4.74 11.18 -18.72
C SER A 166 -3.93 10.11 -19.48
N PRO A 167 -2.63 10.32 -19.75
CA PRO A 167 -1.82 9.33 -20.46
C PRO A 167 -1.70 8.04 -19.63
N TYR A 168 -1.27 6.95 -20.27
CA TYR A 168 -0.95 5.75 -19.50
C TYR A 168 0.24 6.02 -18.58
N ARG A 169 0.22 5.45 -17.38
CA ARG A 169 1.19 5.74 -16.31
C ARG A 169 1.90 4.45 -15.93
N LEU A 170 3.22 4.43 -16.08
CA LEU A 170 4.07 3.28 -15.80
C LEU A 170 4.99 3.61 -14.64
N PHE A 171 4.77 2.97 -13.49
CA PHE A 171 5.58 3.18 -12.30
C PHE A 171 6.38 1.91 -12.06
N ASP A 172 7.70 2.04 -12.00
CA ASP A 172 8.62 0.90 -11.95
C ASP A 172 9.54 0.99 -10.74
N SER A 173 9.75 -0.15 -10.10
CA SER A 173 10.97 -0.47 -9.35
C SER A 173 11.83 -1.45 -10.17
N LYS A 174 12.94 -1.93 -9.62
CA LYS A 174 13.79 -2.87 -10.35
C LYS A 174 13.15 -4.25 -10.55
N PHE A 175 12.25 -4.66 -9.66
CA PHE A 175 11.63 -5.99 -9.69
C PHE A 175 10.11 -5.95 -9.89
N ALA A 176 9.50 -4.78 -10.01
CA ALA A 176 8.08 -4.68 -10.27
C ALA A 176 7.71 -3.47 -11.13
N SER A 177 6.62 -3.59 -11.87
CA SER A 177 5.99 -2.49 -12.60
C SER A 177 4.48 -2.50 -12.40
N ILE A 178 3.89 -1.31 -12.34
CA ILE A 178 2.45 -1.11 -12.43
C ILE A 178 2.19 -0.12 -13.57
N LEU A 179 1.50 -0.59 -14.60
CA LEU A 179 1.00 0.21 -15.70
C LEU A 179 -0.49 0.47 -15.52
N VAL A 180 -0.86 1.74 -15.42
CA VAL A 180 -2.24 2.18 -15.30
C VAL A 180 -2.74 2.75 -16.63
N LYS A 181 -3.86 2.19 -17.11
CA LYS A 181 -4.57 2.62 -18.32
C LYS A 181 -5.82 3.44 -18.01
N GLN A 182 -6.36 3.29 -16.80
CA GLN A 182 -7.52 4.04 -16.32
C GLN A 182 -7.29 5.56 -16.46
N LYS A 183 -8.34 6.29 -16.83
CA LYS A 183 -8.30 7.77 -16.85
C LYS A 183 -8.09 8.31 -15.43
N ILE A 184 -7.43 9.45 -15.32
CA ILE A 184 -7.29 10.14 -14.04
C ILE A 184 -8.63 10.82 -13.73
N ALA A 185 -9.18 10.56 -12.55
CA ALA A 185 -10.40 11.24 -12.13
C ALA A 185 -10.09 12.72 -11.86
N PRO A 186 -10.94 13.66 -12.32
CA PRO A 186 -10.71 15.10 -12.14
C PRO A 186 -10.84 15.56 -10.67
N ASN A 187 -11.45 14.75 -9.81
CA ASN A 187 -11.59 14.99 -8.38
C ASN A 187 -10.79 13.96 -7.56
N LYS A 188 -10.52 14.28 -6.28
CA LYS A 188 -9.89 13.36 -5.30
C LYS A 188 -10.80 12.20 -4.87
N ASP A 189 -11.77 11.82 -5.68
CA ASP A 189 -12.66 10.72 -5.37
C ASP A 189 -11.89 9.40 -5.44
N GLU A 190 -12.24 8.43 -4.59
CA GLU A 190 -11.69 7.09 -4.64
C GLU A 190 -11.97 6.50 -6.04
N VAL A 191 -10.90 6.08 -6.71
CA VAL A 191 -10.99 5.41 -8.01
C VAL A 191 -10.72 3.94 -7.79
N ASP A 192 -11.75 3.11 -7.95
CA ASP A 192 -11.61 1.66 -7.91
C ASP A 192 -10.60 1.18 -8.97
N GLY A 193 -9.90 0.09 -8.66
CA GLY A 193 -8.94 -0.53 -9.56
C GLY A 193 -7.62 0.22 -9.69
N PRO A 194 -6.81 -0.10 -10.73
CA PRO A 194 -5.48 0.48 -10.90
C PRO A 194 -5.49 2.00 -11.05
N HIS A 195 -4.71 2.69 -10.23
CA HIS A 195 -4.61 4.15 -10.25
C HIS A 195 -3.26 4.63 -9.71
N THR A 196 -2.99 5.92 -9.80
CA THR A 196 -1.71 6.51 -9.38
C THR A 196 -1.93 7.79 -8.61
N HIS A 197 -1.05 8.08 -7.66
CA HIS A 197 -0.98 9.35 -6.94
C HIS A 197 0.38 9.99 -7.16
N LEU A 198 0.37 11.30 -7.41
CA LEU A 198 1.57 12.13 -7.40
C LEU A 198 1.29 13.33 -6.50
N LEU A 199 2.07 13.47 -5.43
CA LEU A 199 1.87 14.40 -4.34
C LEU A 199 3.14 15.25 -4.17
N PRO A 200 3.27 16.35 -4.93
CA PRO A 200 4.49 17.16 -4.97
C PRO A 200 5.03 17.59 -3.60
N ASP A 201 4.16 17.98 -2.66
CA ASP A 201 4.59 18.40 -1.33
C ASP A 201 5.33 17.30 -0.55
N ILE A 202 4.94 16.04 -0.74
CA ILE A 202 5.61 14.91 -0.10
C ILE A 202 6.91 14.58 -0.83
N ILE A 203 6.92 14.65 -2.17
CA ILE A 203 8.13 14.42 -2.99
C ILE A 203 9.22 15.44 -2.63
N LEU A 204 8.84 16.71 -2.45
CA LEU A 204 9.72 17.81 -2.05
C LEU A 204 10.13 17.75 -0.57
N GLY A 205 9.77 16.68 0.16
CA GLY A 205 10.21 16.44 1.54
C GLY A 205 9.53 17.31 2.58
N LYS A 206 8.41 17.97 2.26
CA LYS A 206 7.66 18.78 3.25
C LYS A 206 6.89 17.91 4.25
N ILE A 207 6.65 16.65 3.90
CA ILE A 207 5.96 15.66 4.73
C ILE A 207 6.75 14.34 4.64
N ILE A 208 7.01 13.71 5.78
CA ILE A 208 7.71 12.42 5.87
C ILE A 208 6.74 11.38 6.44
N PHE A 209 6.60 10.25 5.74
CA PHE A 209 5.84 9.11 6.25
C PHE A 209 6.79 8.06 6.85
N PRO A 210 6.36 7.37 7.92
CA PRO A 210 7.13 6.27 8.49
C PRO A 210 7.24 5.12 7.49
N ASN A 211 8.44 4.54 7.38
CA ASN A 211 8.70 3.38 6.53
C ASN A 211 8.76 2.12 7.40
N PRO A 212 7.88 1.12 7.21
CA PRO A 212 7.85 -0.07 8.05
C PRO A 212 8.94 -1.10 7.71
N ILE A 213 9.76 -0.85 6.68
CA ILE A 213 10.92 -1.69 6.34
C ILE A 213 12.23 -1.06 6.82
N ASN A 214 13.21 -1.92 7.10
CA ASN A 214 14.57 -1.50 7.49
C ASN A 214 15.20 -0.57 6.42
N GLU A 215 15.93 0.46 6.86
CA GLU A 215 16.57 1.47 6.00
C GLU A 215 17.63 0.91 5.02
N GLU A 216 18.19 -0.26 5.31
CA GLU A 216 19.12 -1.00 4.43
C GLU A 216 18.42 -1.69 3.26
N LEU A 217 17.10 -1.85 3.35
CA LEU A 217 16.26 -2.47 2.35
C LEU A 217 15.50 -1.40 1.53
N SER A 218 15.21 -1.75 0.27
CA SER A 218 14.33 -0.98 -0.60
C SER A 218 13.16 -1.87 -1.04
N SER A 219 11.94 -1.44 -0.74
CA SER A 219 10.72 -2.13 -1.18
C SER A 219 10.55 -1.98 -2.68
N GLN A 220 10.48 -3.09 -3.40
CA GLN A 220 10.23 -3.12 -4.84
C GLN A 220 8.73 -3.07 -5.14
N ILE A 221 7.92 -3.69 -4.28
CA ILE A 221 6.46 -3.64 -4.30
C ILE A 221 5.95 -4.04 -2.92
N GLN A 222 4.79 -3.51 -2.53
CA GLN A 222 4.01 -3.96 -1.39
C GLN A 222 2.73 -4.65 -1.85
N VAL A 223 2.25 -5.60 -1.08
CA VAL A 223 0.96 -6.27 -1.32
C VAL A 223 0.23 -6.46 0.01
N ASP A 224 -1.05 -6.10 0.06
CA ASP A 224 -2.00 -6.64 1.03
C ASP A 224 -2.66 -7.86 0.38
N PRO A 225 -2.26 -9.09 0.75
CA PRO A 225 -2.68 -10.28 0.02
C PRO A 225 -4.09 -10.74 0.35
N ILE A 226 -4.67 -10.32 1.48
CA ILE A 226 -5.90 -10.91 2.05
C ILE A 226 -6.98 -9.83 2.26
N GLY A 227 -6.56 -8.57 2.42
CA GLY A 227 -7.36 -7.46 2.89
C GLY A 227 -7.63 -7.62 4.39
N GLY A 228 -7.26 -6.63 5.19
CA GLY A 228 -7.54 -6.60 6.64
C GLY A 228 -8.98 -6.17 6.94
N ALA A 229 -9.16 -5.00 7.56
CA ALA A 229 -10.47 -4.35 7.70
C ALA A 229 -10.91 -3.57 6.45
N ILE A 230 -10.04 -3.53 5.44
CA ILE A 230 -10.21 -2.85 4.15
C ILE A 230 -9.87 -3.83 3.03
N ASP A 231 -10.59 -3.78 1.91
CA ASP A 231 -10.24 -4.51 0.69
C ASP A 231 -9.26 -3.71 -0.20
N GLY A 232 -8.81 -4.33 -1.28
CA GLY A 232 -7.83 -3.73 -2.19
C GLY A 232 -8.30 -2.47 -2.92
N ASN A 233 -9.58 -2.09 -2.82
CA ASN A 233 -10.14 -0.87 -3.39
C ASN A 233 -10.46 0.18 -2.31
N GLY A 234 -9.99 0.01 -1.08
CA GLY A 234 -10.25 0.97 0.00
C GLY A 234 -11.57 0.76 0.74
N ASN A 235 -12.41 -0.20 0.33
CA ASN A 235 -13.72 -0.39 0.94
C ASN A 235 -13.60 -1.10 2.29
N TYR A 236 -14.26 -0.55 3.32
CA TYR A 236 -14.37 -1.24 4.60
C TYR A 236 -15.12 -2.57 4.47
N LYS A 237 -14.58 -3.60 5.12
CA LYS A 237 -15.20 -4.91 5.26
C LYS A 237 -15.25 -5.35 6.72
N GLU A 238 -16.17 -6.25 7.02
CA GLU A 238 -16.20 -6.93 8.31
C GLU A 238 -14.91 -7.75 8.50
N TRP A 239 -14.29 -7.62 9.66
CA TRP A 239 -13.10 -8.40 10.03
C TRP A 239 -13.54 -9.58 10.89
N LEU A 240 -13.12 -10.79 10.52
CA LEU A 240 -13.62 -12.04 11.13
C LEU A 240 -12.93 -12.40 12.45
N GLY A 241 -12.02 -11.54 12.91
CA GLY A 241 -11.28 -11.70 14.15
C GLY A 241 -9.91 -12.32 13.99
N PHE A 242 -9.10 -12.20 15.05
CA PHE A 242 -7.68 -12.52 15.03
C PHE A 242 -7.39 -13.99 14.66
N GLU A 243 -8.15 -14.93 15.22
CA GLU A 243 -7.92 -16.37 15.03
C GLU A 243 -8.33 -16.87 13.64
N LYS A 244 -9.16 -16.09 12.92
CA LYS A 244 -9.64 -16.42 11.57
C LYS A 244 -8.93 -15.62 10.48
N ASP A 245 -7.96 -14.79 10.86
CA ASP A 245 -7.22 -13.95 9.94
C ASP A 245 -5.95 -14.69 9.47
N ASP A 246 -5.99 -15.14 8.21
CA ASP A 246 -4.88 -15.83 7.55
C ASP A 246 -3.58 -14.98 7.57
N PHE A 247 -3.68 -13.65 7.64
CA PHE A 247 -2.51 -12.79 7.73
C PHE A 247 -1.77 -12.96 9.06
N GLN A 248 -2.46 -13.31 10.15
CA GLN A 248 -1.78 -13.60 11.42
C GLN A 248 -0.89 -14.85 11.32
N GLN A 249 -1.28 -15.83 10.49
CA GLN A 249 -0.44 -17.00 10.22
C GLN A 249 0.78 -16.63 9.37
N LEU A 250 0.63 -15.72 8.41
CA LEU A 250 1.75 -15.17 7.65
C LEU A 250 2.71 -14.39 8.55
N LEU A 251 2.19 -13.54 9.42
CA LEU A 251 2.97 -12.75 10.36
C LEU A 251 3.73 -13.65 11.33
N LYS A 252 3.10 -14.71 11.84
CA LYS A 252 3.77 -15.72 12.69
C LYS A 252 4.89 -16.45 11.96
N LYS A 253 4.71 -16.78 10.69
CA LYS A 253 5.65 -17.59 9.91
C LYS A 253 6.80 -16.78 9.32
N TYR A 254 6.52 -15.55 8.86
CA TYR A 254 7.45 -14.74 8.05
C TYR A 254 7.72 -13.35 8.62
N GLY A 255 6.96 -12.90 9.62
CA GLY A 255 7.21 -11.64 10.30
C GLY A 255 8.40 -11.73 11.27
N ASP A 256 8.70 -10.62 11.94
CA ASP A 256 9.65 -10.63 13.04
C ASP A 256 9.14 -11.51 14.18
N LYS A 257 9.87 -12.59 14.48
CA LYS A 257 9.47 -13.57 15.48
C LYS A 257 9.33 -12.93 16.87
N ILE A 258 10.29 -12.08 17.25
CA ILE A 258 10.26 -11.39 18.55
C ILE A 258 9.08 -10.44 18.59
N GLY A 259 8.90 -9.60 17.55
CA GLY A 259 7.75 -8.72 17.42
C GLY A 259 6.41 -9.45 17.46
N PHE A 260 6.29 -10.65 16.89
CA PHE A 260 5.06 -11.44 16.96
C PHE A 260 4.80 -11.99 18.37
N GLU A 261 5.80 -12.52 19.05
CA GLU A 261 5.68 -13.01 20.44
C GLU A 261 5.32 -11.87 21.41
N GLU A 262 5.93 -10.70 21.24
CA GLU A 262 5.58 -9.46 21.95
C GLU A 262 4.12 -9.06 21.66
N LYS A 263 3.69 -9.11 20.39
CA LYS A 263 2.30 -8.81 20.00
C LYS A 263 1.30 -9.68 20.76
N ILE A 264 1.53 -10.99 20.83
CA ILE A 264 0.66 -11.92 21.56
C ILE A 264 0.63 -11.59 23.06
N THR A 265 1.78 -11.26 23.64
CA THR A 265 1.88 -10.87 25.05
C THR A 265 1.06 -9.60 25.32
N PHE A 266 1.22 -8.56 24.50
CA PHE A 266 0.44 -7.33 24.62
C PHE A 266 -1.04 -7.55 24.35
N LYS A 267 -1.43 -8.42 23.41
CA LYS A 267 -2.84 -8.78 23.16
C LYS A 267 -3.51 -9.34 24.41
N ASN A 268 -2.84 -10.26 25.08
CA ASN A 268 -3.36 -10.87 26.31
C ASN A 268 -3.44 -9.84 27.45
N MET A 269 -2.38 -9.04 27.65
CA MET A 269 -2.36 -7.99 28.65
C MET A 269 -3.46 -6.94 28.42
N LEU A 270 -3.60 -6.43 27.20
CA LEU A 270 -4.62 -5.45 26.84
C LEU A 270 -6.03 -6.01 27.03
N THR A 271 -6.27 -7.26 26.64
CA THR A 271 -7.56 -7.94 26.87
C THR A 271 -7.90 -8.00 28.36
N ASP A 272 -6.93 -8.36 29.20
CA ASP A 272 -7.12 -8.44 30.66
C ASP A 272 -7.38 -7.06 31.29
N LEU A 273 -6.68 -6.02 30.83
CA LEU A 273 -6.90 -4.64 31.29
C LEU A 273 -8.27 -4.12 30.86
N LEU A 274 -8.69 -4.38 29.62
CA LEU A 274 -10.03 -4.03 29.13
C LEU A 274 -11.14 -4.76 29.90
N ARG A 275 -10.91 -6.02 30.30
CA ARG A 275 -11.84 -6.76 31.16
C ARG A 275 -11.99 -6.11 32.53
N LYS A 276 -10.89 -5.65 33.12
CA LYS A 276 -10.84 -4.97 34.42
C LYS A 276 -11.25 -3.49 34.40
N ASP A 277 -11.54 -2.94 33.22
CA ASP A 277 -11.77 -1.50 33.01
C ASP A 277 -10.58 -0.60 33.38
N ASP A 278 -9.37 -1.13 33.28
CA ASP A 278 -8.16 -0.42 33.68
C ASP A 278 -7.55 0.37 32.50
N ILE A 279 -8.32 1.36 32.02
CA ILE A 279 -7.93 2.25 30.92
C ILE A 279 -6.67 3.04 31.29
N ALA A 280 -6.52 3.44 32.56
CA ALA A 280 -5.38 4.22 33.03
C ALA A 280 -4.06 3.47 32.85
N SER A 281 -4.03 2.17 33.17
CA SER A 281 -2.85 1.33 32.93
C SER A 281 -2.53 1.18 31.45
N ILE A 282 -3.54 1.11 30.57
CA ILE A 282 -3.31 1.04 29.12
C ILE A 282 -2.65 2.32 28.60
N VAL A 283 -3.14 3.49 29.02
CA VAL A 283 -2.57 4.79 28.63
C VAL A 283 -1.14 4.93 29.16
N ASN A 284 -0.90 4.61 30.43
CA ASN A 284 0.45 4.64 31.01
C ASN A 284 1.41 3.66 30.32
N MET A 285 0.92 2.50 29.87
CA MET A 285 1.71 1.58 29.05
C MET A 285 2.03 2.20 27.68
N TYR A 286 1.05 2.81 27.02
CA TYR A 286 1.25 3.48 25.73
C TYR A 286 2.31 4.58 25.78
N ASP A 287 2.30 5.42 26.82
CA ASP A 287 3.24 6.53 26.96
C ASP A 287 4.69 6.06 27.22
N LYS A 288 4.85 4.86 27.78
CA LYS A 288 6.17 4.30 28.15
C LYS A 288 6.79 3.40 27.08
N LEU A 289 6.01 2.95 26.11
CA LEU A 289 6.49 2.04 25.08
C LEU A 289 7.05 2.79 23.87
N SER A 290 8.20 2.33 23.38
CA SER A 290 8.76 2.76 22.10
C SER A 290 7.96 2.23 20.88
N LYS A 291 7.06 1.27 21.09
CA LYS A 291 6.29 0.56 20.04
C LYS A 291 4.79 0.88 20.10
N GLN A 292 4.43 2.15 20.19
CA GLN A 292 3.03 2.60 20.27
C GLN A 292 2.12 2.04 19.14
N ASP A 293 2.67 1.76 17.96
CA ASP A 293 1.94 1.15 16.85
C ASP A 293 1.35 -0.23 17.22
N ILE A 294 2.06 -1.04 18.01
CA ILE A 294 1.59 -2.39 18.36
C ILE A 294 0.32 -2.33 19.20
N ILE A 295 0.24 -1.39 20.15
CA ILE A 295 -0.95 -1.17 20.97
C ILE A 295 -2.11 -0.71 20.08
N ARG A 296 -1.86 0.24 19.17
CA ARG A 296 -2.90 0.75 18.26
C ARG A 296 -3.45 -0.35 17.36
N ILE A 297 -2.59 -1.20 16.81
CA ILE A 297 -2.99 -2.36 15.99
C ILE A 297 -3.84 -3.32 16.83
N ILE A 298 -3.38 -3.71 18.02
CA ILE A 298 -4.08 -4.67 18.87
C ILE A 298 -5.45 -4.12 19.31
N LEU A 299 -5.52 -2.87 19.75
CA LEU A 299 -6.79 -2.24 20.13
C LEU A 299 -7.75 -2.15 18.94
N ALA A 300 -7.27 -1.78 17.75
CA ALA A 300 -8.08 -1.75 16.55
C ALA A 300 -8.60 -3.15 16.17
N GLN A 301 -7.76 -4.18 16.30
CA GLN A 301 -8.15 -5.58 16.12
C GLN A 301 -9.23 -5.99 17.14
N ILE A 302 -9.05 -5.71 18.44
CA ILE A 302 -10.07 -6.00 19.46
C ILE A 302 -11.40 -5.31 19.15
N VAL A 303 -11.37 -4.03 18.74
CA VAL A 303 -12.57 -3.27 18.36
C VAL A 303 -13.28 -3.93 17.17
N CYS A 304 -12.53 -4.38 16.17
CA CYS A 304 -13.09 -5.00 14.96
C CYS A 304 -13.52 -6.47 15.13
N ASP A 305 -13.08 -7.16 16.18
CA ASP A 305 -13.29 -8.60 16.36
C ASP A 305 -14.61 -8.92 17.10
N ASN A 306 -15.57 -9.47 16.36
CA ASN A 306 -16.87 -9.91 16.89
C ASN A 306 -16.79 -11.08 17.88
N GLY A 307 -15.62 -11.70 18.05
CA GLY A 307 -15.36 -12.69 19.10
C GLY A 307 -15.22 -12.09 20.50
N TYR A 308 -15.01 -10.77 20.62
CA TYR A 308 -14.99 -10.07 21.90
C TYR A 308 -16.37 -9.52 22.28
N GLU A 309 -16.68 -9.52 23.58
CA GLU A 309 -17.89 -8.88 24.10
C GLU A 309 -17.93 -7.38 23.73
N SER A 310 -19.12 -6.86 23.39
CA SER A 310 -19.31 -5.47 22.96
C SER A 310 -18.76 -4.45 23.95
N MET A 311 -18.80 -4.76 25.26
CA MET A 311 -18.21 -3.92 26.30
C MET A 311 -16.70 -3.75 26.13
N TYR A 312 -15.96 -4.81 25.81
CA TYR A 312 -14.51 -4.75 25.61
C TYR A 312 -14.16 -3.97 24.36
N ARG A 313 -14.93 -4.17 23.28
CA ARG A 313 -14.81 -3.44 22.02
C ARG A 313 -15.03 -1.94 22.22
N LYS A 314 -16.09 -1.56 22.95
CA LYS A 314 -16.38 -0.17 23.31
C LYS A 314 -15.23 0.47 24.11
N ARG A 315 -14.74 -0.21 25.15
CA ARG A 315 -13.58 0.26 25.93
C ARG A 315 -12.32 0.41 25.08
N GLY A 316 -12.06 -0.53 24.16
CA GLY A 316 -10.93 -0.44 23.23
C GLY A 316 -11.02 0.81 22.34
N LEU A 317 -12.23 1.15 21.88
CA LEU A 317 -12.48 2.36 21.10
C LEU A 317 -12.28 3.63 21.94
N GLU A 318 -12.75 3.66 23.20
CA GLU A 318 -12.54 4.75 24.16
C GLU A 318 -11.05 4.98 24.45
N VAL A 319 -10.27 3.91 24.58
CA VAL A 319 -8.81 4.00 24.73
C VAL A 319 -8.20 4.67 23.51
N LEU A 320 -8.53 4.22 22.29
CA LEU A 320 -7.99 4.81 21.06
C LEU A 320 -8.34 6.29 20.90
N GLU A 321 -9.53 6.69 21.33
CA GLU A 321 -9.94 8.09 21.39
C GLU A 321 -9.07 8.90 22.37
N LYS A 322 -8.89 8.39 23.60
CA LYS A 322 -8.04 9.02 24.63
C LYS A 322 -6.59 9.17 24.22
N LEU A 323 -6.07 8.20 23.46
CA LEU A 323 -4.71 8.23 22.93
C LEU A 323 -4.55 9.19 21.73
N ASN A 324 -5.64 9.81 21.26
CA ASN A 324 -5.68 10.56 20.00
C ASN A 324 -5.04 9.76 18.85
N ALA A 325 -5.39 8.46 18.78
CA ALA A 325 -4.75 7.54 17.87
C ALA A 325 -5.02 7.96 16.42
N ILE A 326 -3.98 7.94 15.58
CA ILE A 326 -4.05 8.46 14.21
C ILE A 326 -5.09 7.74 13.33
N ASN A 327 -5.36 6.47 13.64
CA ASN A 327 -6.33 5.59 12.98
C ASN A 327 -7.74 5.66 13.59
N PHE A 328 -7.95 6.40 14.70
CA PHE A 328 -9.23 6.46 15.39
C PHE A 328 -10.39 6.96 14.52
N PRO A 329 -10.27 8.04 13.72
CA PRO A 329 -11.38 8.50 12.88
C PRO A 329 -11.86 7.42 11.91
N ILE A 330 -10.93 6.67 11.33
CA ILE A 330 -11.22 5.58 10.40
C ILE A 330 -11.88 4.41 11.13
N LEU A 331 -11.35 4.02 12.28
CA LEU A 331 -11.93 2.94 13.08
C LEU A 331 -13.34 3.29 13.57
N LYS A 332 -13.59 4.56 13.92
CA LYS A 332 -14.93 5.04 14.29
C LYS A 332 -15.91 4.92 13.12
N SER A 333 -15.51 5.34 11.91
CA SER A 333 -16.31 5.16 10.70
C SER A 333 -16.59 3.68 10.40
N TRP A 334 -15.59 2.82 10.56
CA TRP A 334 -15.75 1.37 10.44
C TRP A 334 -16.78 0.84 11.47
N ALA A 335 -16.65 1.23 12.74
CA ALA A 335 -17.53 0.79 13.81
C ALA A 335 -18.96 1.28 13.63
N MET A 336 -19.18 2.50 13.12
CA MET A 336 -20.53 2.96 12.77
C MET A 336 -21.21 2.07 11.72
N LYS A 337 -20.43 1.48 10.81
CA LYS A 337 -20.93 0.63 9.73
C LYS A 337 -21.16 -0.82 10.18
N PHE A 338 -20.24 -1.39 10.95
CA PHE A 338 -20.23 -2.84 11.25
C PHE A 338 -20.47 -3.20 12.71
N ALA A 339 -20.39 -2.24 13.63
CA ALA A 339 -20.58 -2.44 15.07
C ALA A 339 -21.28 -1.23 15.73
N PRO A 340 -22.44 -0.76 15.24
CA PRO A 340 -23.07 0.47 15.74
C PRO A 340 -23.41 0.41 17.25
N GLU A 341 -23.48 -0.78 17.84
CA GLU A 341 -23.70 -1.00 19.27
C GLU A 341 -22.54 -0.54 20.16
N ILE A 342 -21.31 -0.43 19.65
CA ILE A 342 -20.14 0.01 20.43
C ILE A 342 -19.94 1.54 20.39
N ILE A 343 -20.70 2.24 19.53
CA ILE A 343 -20.68 3.71 19.39
C ILE A 343 -21.71 4.38 20.31
N LYS A 344 -22.80 3.68 20.63
CA LYS A 344 -23.85 4.12 21.56
C LYS A 344 -23.37 3.95 22.99
#